data_AF-A0A2I0PGG4-F1
#
_entry.id   AF-A0A2I0PGG4-F1
#
_cell.length_a   1.000
_cell.length_b   1.000
_cell.length_c   1.000
_cell.angle_alpha   90.00
_cell.angle_beta   90.00
_cell.angle_gamma   90.00
#
_symmetry.space_group_name_H-M   'P 1'
#
loop_
_entity.id
_entity.type
_entity.pdbx_description
1 polymer ?
#
loop_
_entity_poly.entity_id
_entity_poly.type
_entity_poly.pdbx_seq_one_letter_code
_entity_poly.pdbx_strand_id
1 'polypeptide(L)'
;MSATQFFPIRPEMLALACETVTQKVSRLPFLRSGVMVTGELIGVTMECLNAESTKTLPLTTPRDPPEGAAEGLDRCLEGRLSGPQKATVPVIAEVLVSAGIAAPAQVIERQFINPRKALRLSEGWTWHIASTMSPRAKLAGEGVADTSALSWMSICPVCRTGILNRIVGKQLFGVPHTDFLIECTHCGAKFIPVGPAYRLVSIATIRDPLWKKYLDKTYPPETWAAIARGTSPGGNPLKRPAEKPKADAAATIPSGNLARMNDGSLAVPIDGKTIYFRPVPLTFSGPVREGAFSRMQKTLSEVLEDPAFAHLLDPVNAKYSRYLSLKAGLFLSQLKERHDPFYREFLNPYGDEKYGSFRAAESHEIDRSGILLVSVKRGIYYACACEGPFRGVINDSFGRVIPEHCYLNGDPVRCRINAVLCNNRSDAGLFVYAATMGEERDRILAFLNGANKENPR
;
A
#
# COMPACT_ATOMS: atom_id res chain seq x y z
N MET A 1 -13.11 -18.23 -10.08
CA MET A 1 -12.05 -17.85 -9.12
C MET A 1 -10.98 -17.09 -9.88
N SER A 2 -10.32 -16.08 -9.30
CA SER A 2 -9.18 -15.45 -9.97
C SER A 2 -8.05 -16.47 -10.12
N ALA A 3 -7.43 -16.55 -11.29
CA ALA A 3 -6.26 -17.40 -11.50
C ALA A 3 -5.20 -17.14 -10.42
N THR A 4 -4.63 -18.20 -9.84
CA THR A 4 -3.56 -18.12 -8.85
C THR A 4 -2.39 -17.34 -9.43
N GLN A 5 -1.97 -16.27 -8.74
CA GLN A 5 -0.85 -15.46 -9.16
C GLN A 5 0.43 -15.94 -8.47
N PHE A 6 1.43 -16.29 -9.27
CA PHE A 6 2.73 -16.74 -8.78
C PHE A 6 3.67 -15.54 -8.66
N PHE A 7 4.31 -15.38 -7.50
CA PHE A 7 5.38 -14.40 -7.34
C PHE A 7 6.70 -15.04 -7.74
N PRO A 8 7.45 -14.47 -8.69
CA PRO A 8 8.75 -14.99 -9.06
C PRO A 8 9.70 -14.98 -7.87
N ILE A 9 10.47 -16.06 -7.72
CA ILE A 9 11.54 -16.16 -6.74
C ILE A 9 12.62 -15.15 -7.07
N ARG A 10 13.18 -14.48 -6.06
CA ARG A 10 14.32 -13.58 -6.26
C ARG A 10 15.57 -14.40 -6.59
N PRO A 11 16.46 -13.93 -7.49
CA PRO A 11 17.59 -14.74 -7.93
C PRO A 11 18.56 -15.06 -6.79
N GLU A 12 18.71 -14.18 -5.80
CA GLU A 12 19.57 -14.43 -4.63
C GLU A 12 18.98 -15.51 -3.72
N MET A 13 17.65 -15.53 -3.58
CA MET A 13 16.95 -16.56 -2.80
C MET A 13 16.99 -17.92 -3.51
N LEU A 14 16.86 -17.91 -4.84
CA LEU A 14 17.02 -19.11 -5.65
C LEU A 14 18.46 -19.63 -5.58
N ALA A 15 19.46 -18.76 -5.68
CA ALA A 15 20.87 -19.14 -5.54
C ALA A 15 21.13 -19.78 -4.16
N LEU A 16 20.64 -19.15 -3.09
CA LEU A 16 20.75 -19.68 -1.73
C LEU A 16 20.03 -21.04 -1.57
N ALA A 17 18.86 -21.21 -2.18
CA ALA A 17 18.12 -22.47 -2.18
C ALA A 17 18.91 -23.57 -2.91
N CYS A 18 19.42 -23.28 -4.11
CA CYS A 18 20.24 -24.18 -4.90
C CYS A 18 21.55 -24.58 -4.17
N GLU A 19 22.20 -23.62 -3.51
CA GLU A 19 23.38 -23.87 -2.69
C GLU A 19 23.04 -24.77 -1.49
N THR A 20 21.94 -24.48 -0.80
CA THR A 20 21.48 -25.30 0.34
C THR A 20 21.17 -26.74 -0.09
N VAL A 21 20.51 -26.93 -1.23
CA VAL A 21 20.27 -28.27 -1.81
C VAL A 21 21.59 -28.94 -2.20
N THR A 22 22.53 -28.20 -2.79
CA THR A 22 23.85 -28.72 -3.15
C THR A 22 24.64 -29.20 -1.94
N GLN A 23 24.60 -28.44 -0.84
CA GLN A 23 25.32 -28.76 0.40
C GLN A 23 24.67 -29.91 1.19
N LYS A 24 23.33 -29.94 1.26
CA LYS A 24 22.61 -30.88 2.13
C LYS A 24 22.08 -32.14 1.43
N VAL A 25 21.95 -32.12 0.10
CA VAL A 25 21.31 -33.21 -0.65
C VAL A 25 22.23 -33.76 -1.72
N SER A 26 22.51 -32.98 -2.78
CA SER A 26 23.40 -33.38 -3.88
C SER A 26 23.67 -32.19 -4.81
N ARG A 27 24.84 -32.17 -5.47
CA ARG A 27 25.23 -31.12 -6.42
C ARG A 27 24.27 -31.04 -7.61
N LEU A 28 23.74 -29.85 -7.87
CA LEU A 28 22.84 -29.59 -9.00
C LEU A 28 23.60 -29.43 -10.33
N PRO A 29 23.01 -29.85 -11.48
CA PRO A 29 21.82 -30.71 -11.56
C PRO A 29 22.18 -32.18 -11.22
N PHE A 30 21.22 -32.93 -10.67
CA PHE A 30 21.39 -34.36 -10.39
C PHE A 30 20.13 -35.19 -10.69
N LEU A 31 20.30 -36.49 -10.95
CA LEU A 31 19.21 -37.42 -11.17
C LEU A 31 18.81 -38.11 -9.86
N ARG A 32 17.52 -38.08 -9.49
CA ARG A 32 16.97 -38.82 -8.34
C ARG A 32 15.68 -39.52 -8.74
N SER A 33 15.64 -40.84 -8.59
CA SER A 33 14.48 -41.66 -8.97
C SER A 33 13.98 -41.40 -10.40
N GLY A 34 14.91 -41.19 -11.35
CA GLY A 34 14.59 -40.91 -12.76
C GLY A 34 14.19 -39.46 -13.06
N VAL A 35 14.12 -38.58 -12.07
CA VAL A 35 13.79 -37.16 -12.22
C VAL A 35 15.05 -36.32 -12.16
N MET A 36 15.27 -35.46 -13.17
CA MET A 36 16.37 -34.50 -13.18
C MET A 36 16.01 -33.31 -12.28
N VAL A 37 16.71 -33.16 -11.16
CA VAL A 37 16.53 -32.06 -10.22
C VAL A 37 17.42 -30.89 -10.65
N THR A 38 16.79 -29.81 -11.09
CA THR A 38 17.44 -28.57 -11.56
C THR A 38 17.12 -27.39 -10.65
N GLY A 39 17.88 -26.30 -10.78
CA GLY A 39 17.55 -25.04 -10.09
C GLY A 39 16.20 -24.47 -10.51
N GLU A 40 15.81 -24.64 -11.77
CA GLU A 40 14.49 -24.23 -12.27
C GLU A 40 13.35 -24.98 -11.57
N LEU A 41 13.45 -26.31 -11.46
CA LEU A 41 12.46 -27.13 -10.76
C LEU A 41 12.31 -26.71 -9.29
N ILE A 42 13.43 -26.42 -8.62
CA ILE A 42 13.43 -25.88 -7.25
C ILE A 42 12.71 -24.53 -7.20
N GLY A 43 13.09 -23.60 -8.07
CA GLY A 43 12.51 -22.26 -8.13
C GLY A 43 11.00 -22.28 -8.36
N VAL A 44 10.54 -22.98 -9.41
CA VAL A 44 9.11 -23.07 -9.73
C VAL A 44 8.33 -23.74 -8.60
N THR A 45 8.87 -24.79 -7.97
CA THR A 45 8.21 -25.45 -6.84
C THR A 45 8.05 -24.50 -5.65
N MET A 46 9.11 -23.76 -5.30
CA MET A 46 9.05 -22.77 -4.21
C MET A 46 8.06 -21.65 -4.53
N GLU A 47 8.02 -21.17 -5.78
CA GLU A 47 7.07 -20.13 -6.22
C GLU A 47 5.62 -20.61 -6.12
N CYS A 48 5.34 -21.86 -6.50
CA CYS A 48 4.01 -22.48 -6.36
C CYS A 48 3.58 -22.54 -4.89
N LEU A 49 4.45 -23.03 -4.01
CA LEU A 49 4.16 -23.06 -2.58
C LEU A 49 3.98 -21.64 -2.02
N ASN A 50 4.81 -20.69 -2.45
CA ASN A 50 4.76 -19.32 -1.97
C ASN A 50 3.55 -18.54 -2.49
N ALA A 51 2.89 -18.96 -3.57
CA ALA A 51 1.66 -18.38 -4.07
C ALA A 51 0.47 -18.65 -3.12
N GLU A 52 0.47 -19.77 -2.41
CA GLU A 52 -0.59 -20.12 -1.48
C GLU A 52 -0.60 -19.26 -0.22
N SER A 53 -1.80 -18.97 0.30
CA SER A 53 -1.97 -18.19 1.53
C SER A 53 -1.34 -18.86 2.75
N THR A 54 -1.51 -20.18 2.87
CA THR A 54 -0.94 -21.02 3.95
C THR A 54 0.45 -21.55 3.63
N LYS A 55 1.01 -21.16 2.47
CA LYS A 55 2.28 -21.67 1.94
C LYS A 55 2.34 -23.19 1.83
N THR A 56 1.18 -23.84 1.71
CA THR A 56 1.01 -25.30 1.77
C THR A 56 0.18 -25.78 0.58
N LEU A 57 0.69 -26.75 -0.18
CA LEU A 57 -0.03 -27.38 -1.29
C LEU A 57 -0.10 -28.91 -1.12
N PRO A 58 -1.25 -29.55 -1.44
CA PRO A 58 -1.31 -31.00 -1.54
C PRO A 58 -0.40 -31.48 -2.68
N LEU A 59 0.25 -32.64 -2.52
CA LEU A 59 1.23 -33.12 -3.50
C LEU A 59 0.60 -33.51 -4.85
N THR A 60 -0.59 -34.09 -4.83
CA THR A 60 -1.24 -34.64 -6.04
C THR A 60 -2.66 -34.16 -6.12
N THR A 61 -3.13 -33.77 -7.31
CA THR A 61 -4.51 -33.36 -7.57
C THR A 61 -5.39 -34.61 -7.74
N PRO A 62 -6.60 -34.66 -7.17
CA PRO A 62 -7.51 -35.79 -7.38
C PRO A 62 -7.86 -35.91 -8.87
N ARG A 63 -8.17 -37.12 -9.34
CA ARG A 63 -8.52 -37.33 -10.76
C ARG A 63 -9.77 -36.55 -11.15
N ASP A 64 -10.74 -36.50 -10.24
CA ASP A 64 -12.01 -35.81 -10.40
C ASP A 64 -12.18 -34.85 -9.21
N PRO A 65 -11.50 -33.69 -9.21
CA PRO A 65 -11.59 -32.74 -8.12
C PRO A 65 -13.02 -32.21 -8.02
N PRO A 66 -13.67 -32.25 -6.84
CA PRO A 66 -14.96 -31.60 -6.66
C PRO A 66 -14.82 -30.10 -6.96
N GLU A 67 -15.93 -29.47 -7.37
CA GLU A 67 -15.93 -28.06 -7.73
C GLU A 67 -15.39 -27.20 -6.58
N GLY A 68 -14.29 -26.49 -6.84
CA GLY A 68 -13.59 -25.66 -5.87
C GLY A 68 -12.53 -26.35 -5.00
N ALA A 69 -12.19 -27.63 -5.25
CA ALA A 69 -11.02 -28.24 -4.63
C ALA A 69 -9.73 -27.51 -5.02
N ALA A 70 -8.81 -27.37 -4.06
CA ALA A 70 -7.51 -26.77 -4.33
C ALA A 70 -6.69 -27.68 -5.27
N GLU A 71 -6.09 -27.06 -6.29
CA GLU A 71 -5.13 -27.75 -7.16
C GLU A 71 -3.92 -28.21 -6.34
N GLY A 72 -3.41 -29.39 -6.68
CA GLY A 72 -2.17 -29.92 -6.13
C GLY A 72 -0.94 -29.35 -6.82
N LEU A 73 0.20 -29.54 -6.17
CA LEU A 73 1.50 -29.13 -6.67
C LEU A 73 1.82 -29.75 -8.04
N ASP A 74 1.30 -30.95 -8.34
CA ASP A 74 1.44 -31.60 -9.65
C ASP A 74 0.84 -30.77 -10.79
N ARG A 75 -0.37 -30.24 -10.63
CA ARG A 75 -1.02 -29.37 -11.63
C ARG A 75 -0.35 -28.01 -11.72
N CYS A 76 0.05 -27.43 -10.58
CA CYS A 76 0.80 -26.18 -10.58
C CYS A 76 2.14 -26.30 -11.31
N LEU A 77 2.86 -27.41 -11.14
CA LEU A 77 4.11 -27.65 -11.87
C LEU A 77 3.85 -27.97 -13.35
N GLU A 78 2.83 -28.77 -13.68
CA GLU A 78 2.49 -29.12 -15.06
C GLU A 78 2.16 -27.89 -15.92
N GLY A 79 1.47 -26.89 -15.34
CA GLY A 79 1.17 -25.63 -16.03
C GLY A 79 2.39 -24.72 -16.23
N ARG A 80 3.50 -24.96 -15.54
CA ARG A 80 4.69 -24.08 -15.52
C ARG A 80 5.95 -24.71 -16.08
N LEU A 81 6.04 -26.04 -16.05
CA LEU A 81 7.12 -26.83 -16.59
C LEU A 81 6.54 -27.75 -17.67
N SER A 82 7.02 -27.62 -18.90
CA SER A 82 6.55 -28.42 -20.04
C SER A 82 6.81 -29.92 -19.83
N GLY A 83 5.84 -30.67 -19.31
CA GLY A 83 5.91 -32.13 -19.18
C GLY A 83 5.09 -32.72 -18.03
N PRO A 84 4.92 -34.05 -17.98
CA PRO A 84 4.15 -34.73 -16.93
C PRO A 84 4.89 -34.70 -15.57
N GLN A 85 4.31 -34.04 -14.57
CA GLN A 85 4.97 -33.79 -13.27
C GLN A 85 4.59 -34.75 -12.14
N LYS A 86 3.75 -35.76 -12.39
CA LYS A 86 3.29 -36.69 -11.33
C LYS A 86 4.42 -37.45 -10.66
N ALA A 87 5.43 -37.88 -11.42
CA ALA A 87 6.62 -38.53 -10.87
C ALA A 87 7.61 -37.52 -10.24
N THR A 88 7.60 -36.27 -10.71
CA THR A 88 8.47 -35.19 -10.25
C THR A 88 8.11 -34.75 -8.83
N VAL A 89 6.82 -34.63 -8.50
CA VAL A 89 6.39 -34.03 -7.23
C VAL A 89 6.93 -34.74 -5.98
N PRO A 90 6.82 -36.08 -5.84
CA PRO A 90 7.37 -36.77 -4.68
C PRO A 90 8.88 -36.56 -4.53
N VAL A 91 9.62 -36.56 -5.65
CA VAL A 91 11.07 -36.38 -5.67
C VAL A 91 11.45 -34.97 -5.22
N ILE A 92 10.83 -33.92 -5.80
CA ILE A 92 11.16 -32.55 -5.40
C ILE A 92 10.71 -32.24 -3.97
N ALA A 93 9.59 -32.82 -3.51
CA ALA A 93 9.15 -32.69 -2.13
C ALA A 93 10.17 -33.28 -1.15
N GLU A 94 10.67 -34.49 -1.44
CA GLU A 94 11.72 -35.14 -0.63
C GLU A 94 13.01 -34.31 -0.61
N VAL A 95 13.44 -33.77 -1.75
CA VAL A 95 14.63 -32.92 -1.87
C VAL A 95 14.49 -31.64 -1.03
N LEU A 96 13.37 -30.92 -1.15
CA LEU A 96 13.15 -29.67 -0.41
C LEU A 96 13.02 -29.90 1.10
N VAL A 97 12.41 -31.02 1.52
CA VAL A 97 12.34 -31.42 2.93
C VAL A 97 13.73 -31.77 3.47
N SER A 98 14.51 -32.54 2.71
CA SER A 98 15.88 -32.92 3.10
C SER A 98 16.80 -31.70 3.24
N ALA A 99 16.61 -30.68 2.39
CA ALA A 99 17.35 -29.42 2.47
C ALA A 99 16.89 -28.51 3.63
N GLY A 100 15.74 -28.79 4.26
CA GLY A 100 15.10 -27.91 5.25
C GLY A 100 14.45 -26.66 4.64
N ILE A 101 14.21 -26.65 3.33
CA ILE A 101 13.54 -25.55 2.61
C ILE A 101 12.03 -25.62 2.79
N ALA A 102 11.50 -26.84 2.85
CA ALA A 102 10.10 -27.13 3.11
C ALA A 102 9.96 -28.14 4.26
N ALA A 103 8.74 -28.28 4.76
CA ALA A 103 8.36 -29.28 5.74
C ALA A 103 7.19 -30.13 5.20
N PRO A 104 7.14 -31.43 5.54
CA PRO A 104 5.97 -32.24 5.26
C PRO A 104 4.76 -31.67 6.00
N ALA A 105 3.61 -31.67 5.34
CA ALA A 105 2.36 -31.16 5.88
C ALA A 105 1.21 -32.09 5.50
N GLN A 106 0.04 -31.81 6.07
CA GLN A 106 -1.22 -32.45 5.67
C GLN A 106 -2.27 -31.37 5.46
N VAL A 107 -3.07 -31.52 4.41
CA VAL A 107 -4.23 -30.66 4.15
C VAL A 107 -5.48 -31.47 4.46
N ILE A 108 -6.31 -30.92 5.34
CA ILE A 108 -7.62 -31.49 5.70
C ILE A 108 -8.67 -30.66 4.97
N GLU A 109 -9.27 -31.26 3.95
CA GLU A 109 -10.38 -30.68 3.21
C GLU A 109 -11.67 -31.35 3.64
N ARG A 110 -12.74 -30.58 3.86
CA ARG A 110 -14.04 -31.12 4.32
C ARG A 110 -14.62 -32.19 3.39
N GLN A 111 -14.23 -32.17 2.13
CA GLN A 111 -14.73 -33.07 1.08
C GLN A 111 -14.00 -34.43 1.07
N PHE A 112 -12.84 -34.54 1.72
CA PHE A 112 -12.05 -35.76 1.77
C PHE A 112 -12.02 -36.32 3.19
N ILE A 113 -12.36 -37.61 3.33
CA ILE A 113 -12.34 -38.31 4.62
C ILE A 113 -10.90 -38.41 5.17
N ASN A 114 -9.93 -38.57 4.27
CA ASN A 114 -8.53 -38.77 4.63
C ASN A 114 -7.70 -37.50 4.40
N PRO A 115 -6.82 -37.14 5.34
CA PRO A 115 -5.87 -36.05 5.16
C PRO A 115 -4.95 -36.34 3.96
N ARG A 116 -4.73 -35.34 3.12
CA ARG A 116 -3.87 -35.46 1.93
C ARG A 116 -2.45 -35.06 2.28
N LYS A 117 -1.46 -35.83 1.81
CA LYS A 117 -0.04 -35.45 1.91
C LYS A 117 0.20 -34.13 1.20
N ALA A 118 0.87 -33.22 1.89
CA ALA A 118 1.14 -31.87 1.40
C ALA A 118 2.58 -31.47 1.70
N LEU A 119 2.99 -30.38 1.06
CA LEU A 119 4.28 -29.76 1.26
C LEU A 119 4.06 -28.32 1.71
N ARG A 120 4.74 -27.88 2.76
CA ARG A 120 4.69 -26.51 3.27
C ARG A 120 6.05 -25.85 3.13
N LEU A 121 6.10 -24.67 2.51
CA LEU A 121 7.33 -23.88 2.45
C LEU A 121 7.67 -23.36 3.85
N SER A 122 8.91 -23.55 4.30
CA SER A 122 9.35 -23.10 5.62
C SER A 122 9.40 -21.57 5.70
N GLU A 123 9.10 -20.99 6.86
CA GLU A 123 8.98 -19.52 7.03
C GLU A 123 10.22 -18.75 6.55
N GLY A 124 11.42 -19.24 6.85
CA GLY A 124 12.69 -18.64 6.42
C GLY A 124 12.93 -18.65 4.90
N TRP A 125 12.13 -19.41 4.16
CA TRP A 125 12.18 -19.56 2.71
C TRP A 125 10.98 -18.92 2.00
N THR A 126 10.11 -18.23 2.73
CA THR A 126 9.00 -17.45 2.15
C THR A 126 9.49 -16.08 1.71
N TRP A 127 8.86 -15.50 0.68
CA TRP A 127 9.14 -14.14 0.25
C TRP A 127 7.91 -13.44 -0.31
N HIS A 128 8.01 -12.13 -0.41
CA HIS A 128 7.07 -11.32 -1.20
C HIS A 128 7.80 -10.19 -1.91
N ILE A 129 7.09 -9.43 -2.76
CA ILE A 129 7.60 -8.54 -3.81
C ILE A 129 8.74 -7.61 -3.36
N ALA A 130 8.64 -7.02 -2.16
CA ALA A 130 9.60 -6.03 -1.67
C ALA A 130 10.56 -6.55 -0.58
N SER A 131 10.81 -7.86 -0.50
CA SER A 131 11.67 -8.40 0.57
C SER A 131 13.11 -8.01 0.24
N THR A 132 13.66 -6.95 0.83
CA THR A 132 15.12 -6.75 0.82
C THR A 132 15.70 -7.77 1.79
N MET A 133 16.70 -8.54 1.37
CA MET A 133 17.23 -9.66 2.15
C MET A 133 17.46 -9.30 3.62
N SER A 134 16.90 -10.13 4.49
CA SER A 134 17.67 -10.69 5.61
C SER A 134 17.18 -12.14 5.76
N PRO A 135 17.73 -13.10 4.99
CA PRO A 135 17.53 -14.49 5.31
C PRO A 135 18.23 -14.68 6.66
N ARG A 136 17.47 -14.58 7.75
CA ARG A 136 17.87 -15.15 9.03
C ARG A 136 17.74 -16.66 8.90
N ALA A 137 18.60 -17.26 8.07
CA ALA A 137 19.11 -18.57 8.42
C ALA A 137 19.97 -18.33 9.66
N LYS A 138 19.36 -18.41 10.85
CA LYS A 138 20.15 -18.66 12.05
C LYS A 138 20.87 -19.98 11.76
N LEU A 139 22.15 -19.89 11.40
CA LEU A 139 23.06 -20.99 11.61
C LEU A 139 22.92 -21.32 13.10
N ALA A 140 22.34 -22.48 13.38
CA ALA A 140 22.25 -22.99 14.73
C ALA A 140 23.67 -23.30 15.20
N GLY A 141 24.31 -22.34 15.89
CA GLY A 141 25.65 -22.52 16.42
C GLY A 141 26.44 -21.23 16.52
N GLU A 142 26.01 -20.27 17.35
CA GLU A 142 26.94 -19.30 17.95
C GLU A 142 26.40 -18.89 19.32
N GLY A 143 27.19 -19.21 20.35
CA GLY A 143 26.78 -19.25 21.75
C GLY A 143 26.81 -17.91 22.48
N VAL A 144 25.98 -17.85 23.52
CA VAL A 144 26.19 -17.28 24.87
C VAL A 144 27.23 -16.15 25.04
N ALA A 145 26.71 -14.93 25.22
CA ALA A 145 27.14 -13.81 26.10
C ALA A 145 26.56 -12.53 25.45
N ASP A 146 25.75 -11.67 26.04
CA ASP A 146 25.79 -11.09 27.38
C ASP A 146 24.41 -10.45 27.63
N THR A 147 23.79 -10.72 28.77
CA THR A 147 22.44 -10.23 29.13
C THR A 147 22.57 -9.12 30.15
N SER A 148 22.92 -7.88 29.74
CA SER A 148 22.84 -6.69 30.62
C SER A 148 22.94 -5.32 29.94
N ALA A 149 22.50 -5.18 28.69
CA ALA A 149 22.12 -3.88 28.14
C ALA A 149 21.02 -4.09 27.11
N LEU A 150 19.81 -3.59 27.37
CA LEU A 150 18.81 -3.46 26.30
C LEU A 150 19.42 -2.54 25.26
N SER A 151 19.97 -3.13 24.20
CA SER A 151 20.45 -2.42 23.03
C SER A 151 19.36 -1.44 22.62
N TRP A 152 19.69 -0.15 22.47
CA TRP A 152 18.74 0.89 22.07
C TRP A 152 17.98 0.55 20.77
N MET A 153 18.46 -0.46 20.04
CA MET A 153 17.85 -1.05 18.86
C MET A 153 16.59 -1.90 19.14
N SER A 154 16.35 -2.33 20.39
CA SER A 154 15.19 -3.15 20.74
C SER A 154 13.87 -2.38 20.69
N ILE A 155 13.91 -1.05 20.75
CA ILE A 155 12.73 -0.18 20.72
C ILE A 155 13.05 1.12 19.98
N CYS A 156 12.28 1.41 18.94
CA CYS A 156 12.50 2.58 18.11
C CYS A 156 12.20 3.87 18.92
N PRO A 157 13.12 4.83 18.99
CA PRO A 157 12.89 6.10 19.68
C PRO A 157 11.68 6.86 19.15
N VAL A 158 11.42 6.74 17.85
CA VAL A 158 10.41 7.51 17.12
C VAL A 158 8.98 7.04 17.41
N CYS A 159 8.73 5.73 17.22
CA CYS A 159 7.39 5.16 17.38
C CYS A 159 7.17 4.40 18.68
N ARG A 160 8.24 4.05 19.41
CA ARG A 160 8.24 3.24 20.63
C ARG A 160 7.62 1.84 20.49
N THR A 161 7.37 1.40 19.26
CA THR A 161 6.75 0.10 18.96
C THR A 161 7.63 -0.77 18.08
N GLY A 162 8.25 -0.19 17.06
CA GLY A 162 9.11 -0.91 16.12
C GLY A 162 10.48 -1.28 16.69
N ILE A 163 11.09 -2.31 16.10
CA ILE A 163 12.46 -2.74 16.39
C ILE A 163 13.36 -2.14 15.31
N LEU A 164 14.59 -1.77 15.68
CA LEU A 164 15.57 -1.23 14.77
C LEU A 164 16.47 -2.34 14.21
N ASN A 165 16.53 -2.47 12.89
CA ASN A 165 17.34 -3.47 12.21
C ASN A 165 18.53 -2.82 11.49
N ARG A 166 19.70 -3.44 11.57
CA ARG A 166 20.86 -3.08 10.77
C ARG A 166 20.67 -3.55 9.33
N ILE A 167 20.82 -2.64 8.38
CA ILE A 167 20.71 -2.88 6.95
C ILE A 167 22.04 -2.49 6.29
N VAL A 168 22.65 -3.45 5.60
CA VAL A 168 23.91 -3.29 4.86
C VAL A 168 23.58 -3.12 3.37
N GLY A 169 24.36 -2.31 2.65
CA GLY A 169 24.29 -2.23 1.18
C GLY A 169 23.23 -1.30 0.57
N LYS A 170 22.54 -0.48 1.38
CA LYS A 170 21.65 0.58 0.87
C LYS A 170 22.29 1.95 1.07
N GLN A 171 22.51 2.69 -0.03
CA GLN A 171 22.93 4.10 0.02
C GLN A 171 21.70 5.01 0.07
N LEU A 172 21.70 5.99 0.97
CA LEU A 172 20.69 7.05 0.99
C LEU A 172 21.19 8.25 0.17
N PHE A 173 20.32 8.82 -0.66
CA PHE A 173 20.66 9.98 -1.48
C PHE A 173 21.02 11.18 -0.58
N GLY A 174 22.18 11.80 -0.81
CA GLY A 174 22.67 12.93 -0.01
C GLY A 174 23.36 12.58 1.32
N VAL A 175 23.56 11.29 1.61
CA VAL A 175 24.30 10.82 2.80
C VAL A 175 25.66 10.24 2.39
N PRO A 176 26.76 10.56 3.09
CA PRO A 176 28.07 9.93 2.84
C PRO A 176 27.99 8.40 2.91
N HIS A 177 28.86 7.71 2.17
CA HIS A 177 28.92 6.25 2.23
C HIS A 177 29.08 5.78 3.69
N THR A 178 28.11 5.00 4.15
CA THR A 178 28.14 4.32 5.45
C THR A 178 27.97 2.83 5.19
N ASP A 179 28.71 2.01 5.94
CA ASP A 179 28.70 0.55 5.76
C ASP A 179 27.32 -0.05 6.04
N PHE A 180 26.51 0.62 6.86
CA PHE A 180 25.15 0.22 7.19
C PHE A 180 24.31 1.40 7.66
N LEU A 181 22.99 1.25 7.52
CA LEU A 181 22.00 2.09 8.20
C LEU A 181 21.19 1.23 9.16
N ILE A 182 20.50 1.88 10.09
CA ILE A 182 19.59 1.25 11.03
C ILE A 182 18.17 1.74 10.71
N GLU A 183 17.25 0.82 10.43
CA GLU A 183 15.88 1.15 10.03
C GLU A 183 14.85 0.52 10.97
N CYS A 184 13.85 1.32 11.35
CA CYS A 184 12.71 0.86 12.16
C CYS A 184 11.71 0.06 11.32
N THR A 185 11.33 -1.11 11.82
CA THR A 185 10.32 -1.98 11.17
C THR A 185 8.92 -1.41 11.13
N HIS A 186 8.58 -0.47 12.01
CA HIS A 186 7.22 0.06 12.13
C HIS A 186 7.05 1.43 11.48
N CYS A 187 7.91 2.39 11.82
CA CYS A 187 7.75 3.76 11.35
C CYS A 187 8.69 4.18 10.22
N GLY A 188 9.56 3.27 9.76
CA GLY A 188 10.57 3.56 8.75
C GLY A 188 11.55 4.66 9.15
N ALA A 189 11.74 4.89 10.46
CA ALA A 189 12.78 5.79 10.94
C ALA A 189 14.16 5.23 10.58
N LYS A 190 15.01 6.04 9.94
CA LYS A 190 16.34 5.65 9.51
C LYS A 190 17.39 6.41 10.31
N PHE A 191 18.34 5.66 10.86
CA PHE A 191 19.49 6.15 11.59
C PHE A 191 20.77 5.75 10.85
N ILE A 192 21.73 6.67 10.78
CA ILE A 192 23.04 6.39 10.19
C ILE A 192 24.14 6.53 11.25
N PRO A 193 25.18 5.68 11.21
CA PRO A 193 26.31 5.82 12.12
C PRO A 193 27.10 7.08 11.79
N VAL A 194 27.49 7.82 12.83
CA VAL A 194 28.37 9.00 12.77
C VAL A 194 29.37 8.86 13.92
N GLY A 195 30.48 8.17 13.65
CA GLY A 195 31.44 7.77 14.69
C GLY A 195 30.79 6.79 15.70
N PRO A 196 30.89 7.03 17.03
CA PRO A 196 30.25 6.19 18.05
C PRO A 196 28.75 6.49 18.24
N ALA A 197 28.21 7.46 17.50
CA ALA A 197 26.85 7.97 17.66
C ALA A 197 26.00 7.67 16.42
N TYR A 198 24.71 8.00 16.51
CA TYR A 198 23.73 7.76 15.46
C TYR A 198 22.93 9.02 15.16
N ARG A 199 22.73 9.31 13.87
CA ARG A 199 21.95 10.44 13.38
C ARG A 199 20.64 9.98 12.76
N LEU A 200 19.52 10.54 13.22
CA LEU A 200 18.20 10.30 12.62
C LEU A 200 18.05 11.12 11.34
N VAL A 201 17.95 10.47 10.18
CA VAL A 201 17.94 11.15 8.87
C VAL A 201 16.58 11.19 8.20
N SER A 202 15.69 10.24 8.51
CA SER A 202 14.35 10.25 7.95
C SER A 202 13.37 9.45 8.80
N ILE A 203 12.09 9.75 8.63
CA ILE A 203 10.96 9.03 9.23
C ILE A 203 9.89 8.88 8.14
N ALA A 204 9.51 7.65 7.82
CA ALA A 204 8.61 7.39 6.70
C ALA A 204 7.13 7.65 7.03
N THR A 205 6.65 7.15 8.18
CA THR A 205 5.20 7.11 8.46
C THR A 205 4.73 8.12 9.51
N ILE A 206 5.59 8.55 10.43
CA ILE A 206 5.21 9.48 11.51
C ILE A 206 5.53 10.92 11.09
N ARG A 207 4.48 11.76 11.03
CA ARG A 207 4.55 13.20 10.72
C ARG A 207 4.45 14.09 11.97
N ASP A 208 4.80 13.58 13.14
CA ASP A 208 4.75 14.36 14.38
C ASP A 208 5.82 15.47 14.36
N PRO A 209 5.44 16.77 14.47
CA PRO A 209 6.39 17.87 14.45
C PRO A 209 7.43 17.81 15.58
N LEU A 210 7.19 17.04 16.66
CA LEU A 210 8.18 16.81 17.71
C LEU A 210 9.47 16.18 17.18
N TRP A 211 9.42 15.45 16.06
CA TRP A 211 10.62 14.84 15.48
C TRP A 211 11.43 15.79 14.61
N LYS A 212 10.86 16.92 14.17
CA LYS A 212 11.61 17.92 13.40
C LYS A 212 12.83 18.46 14.14
N LYS A 213 12.79 18.55 15.48
CA LYS A 213 13.94 18.97 16.31
C LYS A 213 15.02 17.90 16.48
N TYR A 214 14.67 16.62 16.26
CA TYR A 214 15.59 15.49 16.37
C TYR A 214 16.10 15.00 15.02
N LEU A 215 15.43 15.39 13.92
CA LEU A 215 15.89 15.14 12.56
C LEU A 215 17.25 15.81 12.37
N ASP A 216 18.18 15.10 11.74
CA ASP A 216 19.58 15.47 11.52
C ASP A 216 20.41 15.71 12.79
N LYS A 217 19.89 15.37 13.97
CA LYS A 217 20.65 15.39 15.22
C LYS A 217 21.33 14.05 15.45
N THR A 218 22.59 14.13 15.87
CA THR A 218 23.43 12.99 16.22
C THR A 218 23.45 12.84 17.73
N TYR A 219 23.10 11.65 18.21
CA TYR A 219 23.14 11.32 19.64
C TYR A 219 23.79 9.96 19.87
N PRO A 220 24.43 9.75 21.03
CA PRO A 220 24.96 8.45 21.39
C PRO A 220 23.83 7.44 21.69
N PRO A 221 24.10 6.12 21.60
CA PRO A 221 23.15 5.03 21.87
C PRO A 221 22.28 5.23 23.12
N GLU A 222 22.89 5.67 24.21
CA GLU A 222 22.26 5.81 25.52
C GLU A 222 21.19 6.91 25.49
N THR A 223 21.46 7.99 24.75
CA THR A 223 20.49 9.08 24.56
C THR A 223 19.32 8.64 23.70
N TRP A 224 19.55 7.85 22.64
CA TRP A 224 18.45 7.29 21.86
C TRP A 224 17.60 6.32 22.68
N ALA A 225 18.24 5.49 23.51
CA ALA A 225 17.54 4.61 24.44
C ALA A 225 16.69 5.40 25.45
N ALA A 226 17.22 6.51 25.97
CA ALA A 226 16.50 7.42 26.85
C ALA A 226 15.27 8.04 26.15
N ILE A 227 15.44 8.53 24.92
CA ILE A 227 14.34 9.09 24.11
C ILE A 227 13.26 8.03 23.87
N ALA A 228 13.65 6.79 23.57
CA ALA A 228 12.73 5.68 23.36
C ALA A 228 11.91 5.34 24.61
N ARG A 229 12.51 5.44 25.80
CA ARG A 229 11.83 5.29 27.10
C ARG A 229 11.00 6.51 27.50
N GLY A 230 10.99 7.58 26.70
CA GLY A 230 10.24 8.80 26.99
C GLY A 230 10.96 9.80 27.92
N THR A 231 12.27 9.63 28.11
CA THR A 231 13.11 10.61 28.82
C THR A 231 13.80 11.52 27.81
N SER A 232 13.77 12.84 28.07
CA SER A 232 14.47 13.84 27.24
C SER A 232 15.99 13.73 27.44
N PRO A 233 16.82 14.21 26.49
CA PRO A 233 18.23 14.47 26.75
C PRO A 233 18.33 15.41 27.96
N GLY A 234 18.83 14.91 29.10
CA GLY A 234 18.82 15.63 30.39
C GLY A 234 17.90 15.07 31.48
N GLY A 235 17.25 13.91 31.28
CA GLY A 235 16.59 13.16 32.36
C GLY A 235 15.15 13.56 32.70
N ASN A 236 14.64 14.65 32.11
CA ASN A 236 13.25 15.06 32.33
C ASN A 236 12.26 14.24 31.47
N PRO A 237 11.13 13.75 32.03
CA PRO A 237 10.11 13.05 31.27
C PRO A 237 9.55 13.96 30.15
N LEU A 238 9.51 13.45 28.93
CA LEU A 238 8.92 14.16 27.79
C LEU A 238 7.42 14.35 28.03
N LYS A 239 7.01 15.56 28.41
CA LYS A 239 5.59 15.94 28.44
C LYS A 239 5.05 15.90 27.02
N ARG A 240 4.24 14.89 26.71
CA ARG A 240 3.46 14.81 25.48
C ARG A 240 2.52 16.03 25.47
N PRO A 241 2.57 16.92 24.45
CA PRO A 241 1.53 17.92 24.30
C PRO A 241 0.21 17.18 24.19
N ALA A 242 -0.78 17.53 25.00
CA ALA A 242 -2.12 16.98 24.89
C ALA A 242 -2.57 17.12 23.43
N GLU A 243 -2.93 16.00 22.80
CA GLU A 243 -3.39 15.95 21.42
C GLU A 243 -4.65 16.80 21.27
N LYS A 244 -4.48 18.04 20.80
CA LYS A 244 -5.57 18.71 20.07
C LYS A 244 -5.74 17.95 18.75
N PRO A 245 -6.96 17.56 18.36
CA PRO A 245 -7.20 16.88 17.11
C PRO A 245 -6.71 17.78 15.96
N LYS A 246 -5.65 17.34 15.28
CA LYS A 246 -5.12 18.01 14.10
C LYS A 246 -5.99 17.64 12.92
N ALA A 247 -6.81 18.61 12.51
CA ALA A 247 -7.31 18.67 11.15
C ALA A 247 -6.12 18.78 10.20
N ASP A 248 -5.97 17.83 9.28
CA ASP A 248 -5.16 18.06 8.09
C ASP A 248 -5.75 19.26 7.36
N ALA A 249 -4.96 20.32 7.28
CA ALA A 249 -5.35 21.57 6.67
C ALA A 249 -5.38 21.39 5.15
N ALA A 250 -6.50 20.89 4.65
CA ALA A 250 -6.97 21.32 3.35
C ALA A 250 -7.18 22.84 3.45
N ALA A 251 -6.66 23.58 2.47
CA ALA A 251 -6.86 25.02 2.36
C ALA A 251 -8.34 25.35 2.53
N THR A 252 -8.69 25.88 3.70
CA THR A 252 -10.03 26.34 4.04
C THR A 252 -9.97 27.85 3.92
N ILE A 253 -10.72 28.41 2.97
CA ILE A 253 -10.89 29.86 2.81
C ILE A 253 -11.45 30.41 4.13
N PRO A 254 -10.98 31.57 4.65
CA PRO A 254 -11.59 32.20 5.80
C PRO A 254 -13.07 32.46 5.53
N SER A 255 -13.93 31.91 6.38
CA SER A 255 -15.39 31.87 6.31
C SER A 255 -16.06 33.24 6.48
N GLY A 256 -15.57 34.27 5.78
CA GLY A 256 -15.98 35.66 5.98
C GLY A 256 -17.46 35.92 5.73
N ASN A 257 -18.12 35.21 4.80
CA ASN A 257 -19.48 35.61 4.36
C ASN A 257 -20.42 34.48 3.91
N LEU A 258 -20.11 33.20 4.14
CA LEU A 258 -21.04 32.13 3.80
C LEU A 258 -22.10 31.96 4.89
N ALA A 259 -23.26 32.60 4.69
CA ALA A 259 -24.41 32.45 5.56
C ALA A 259 -25.20 31.20 5.17
N ARG A 260 -25.41 30.29 6.14
CA ARG A 260 -26.41 29.22 5.99
C ARG A 260 -27.77 29.76 6.37
N MET A 261 -28.74 29.55 5.49
CA MET A 261 -30.14 29.90 5.72
C MET A 261 -30.83 28.80 6.54
N ASN A 262 -32.01 29.09 7.08
CA ASN A 262 -32.80 28.14 7.88
C ASN A 262 -33.22 26.89 7.08
N ASP A 263 -33.35 27.01 5.76
CA ASP A 263 -33.66 25.91 4.85
C ASP A 263 -32.41 25.09 4.43
N GLY A 264 -31.25 25.40 5.02
CA GLY A 264 -29.97 24.77 4.71
C GLY A 264 -29.27 25.32 3.47
N SER A 265 -29.87 26.26 2.73
CA SER A 265 -29.24 26.90 1.56
C SER A 265 -28.01 27.71 1.97
N LEU A 266 -27.06 27.81 1.04
CA LEU A 266 -25.84 28.59 1.20
C LEU A 266 -25.96 29.90 0.43
N ALA A 267 -25.96 31.02 1.13
CA ALA A 267 -25.95 32.35 0.53
C ALA A 267 -24.51 32.76 0.21
N VAL A 268 -24.25 33.09 -1.06
CA VAL A 268 -22.94 33.48 -1.58
C VAL A 268 -23.05 34.85 -2.25
N PRO A 269 -22.39 35.90 -1.72
CA PRO A 269 -22.35 37.20 -2.39
C PRO A 269 -21.40 37.15 -3.60
N ILE A 270 -21.93 37.42 -4.78
CA ILE A 270 -21.24 37.43 -6.08
C ILE A 270 -21.62 38.71 -6.82
N ASP A 271 -20.64 39.58 -7.10
CA ASP A 271 -20.82 40.85 -7.81
C ASP A 271 -21.96 41.74 -7.27
N GLY A 272 -22.04 41.88 -5.94
CA GLY A 272 -23.07 42.69 -5.28
C GLY A 272 -24.47 42.07 -5.27
N LYS A 273 -24.64 40.85 -5.80
CA LYS A 273 -25.86 40.05 -5.68
C LYS A 273 -25.63 38.88 -4.75
N THR A 274 -26.63 38.49 -3.98
CA THR A 274 -26.55 37.26 -3.15
C THR A 274 -27.22 36.12 -3.91
N ILE A 275 -26.45 35.08 -4.23
CA ILE A 275 -26.93 33.86 -4.88
C ILE A 275 -27.15 32.79 -3.82
N TYR A 276 -28.26 32.05 -3.92
CA TYR A 276 -28.63 31.02 -2.96
C TYR A 276 -28.44 29.64 -3.58
N PHE A 277 -27.46 28.89 -3.08
CA PHE A 277 -27.22 27.51 -3.49
C PHE A 277 -28.07 26.57 -2.62
N ARG A 278 -28.90 25.75 -3.26
CA ARG A 278 -29.78 24.78 -2.60
C ARG A 278 -28.98 23.55 -2.19
N PRO A 279 -29.16 23.02 -0.96
CA PRO A 279 -28.45 21.82 -0.53
C PRO A 279 -28.97 20.59 -1.30
N VAL A 280 -28.08 19.67 -1.66
CA VAL A 280 -28.43 18.38 -2.26
C VAL A 280 -28.24 17.29 -1.21
N PRO A 281 -29.32 16.67 -0.69
CA PRO A 281 -29.20 15.56 0.23
C PRO A 281 -28.50 14.37 -0.44
N LEU A 282 -27.55 13.74 0.25
CA LEU A 282 -26.81 12.58 -0.25
C LEU A 282 -27.19 11.32 0.52
N THR A 283 -27.43 10.24 -0.21
CA THR A 283 -27.63 8.89 0.34
C THR A 283 -26.35 8.10 0.19
N PHE A 284 -25.68 7.81 1.30
CA PHE A 284 -24.44 7.02 1.32
C PHE A 284 -24.74 5.52 1.36
N SER A 285 -24.01 4.74 0.58
CA SER A 285 -24.11 3.28 0.55
C SER A 285 -22.81 2.63 1.05
N GLY A 286 -22.96 1.84 2.11
CA GLY A 286 -21.87 1.04 2.69
C GLY A 286 -20.83 1.85 3.50
N PRO A 287 -19.81 1.14 4.03
CA PRO A 287 -18.71 1.75 4.75
C PRO A 287 -17.72 2.40 3.79
N VAL A 288 -16.98 3.38 4.29
CA VAL A 288 -15.82 3.95 3.59
C VAL A 288 -14.71 2.89 3.56
N ARG A 289 -14.01 2.76 2.43
CA ARG A 289 -12.97 1.75 2.19
C ARG A 289 -11.65 2.42 1.80
N GLU A 290 -10.56 1.84 2.29
CA GLU A 290 -9.20 2.21 1.89
C GLU A 290 -8.72 1.38 0.69
N GLY A 291 -7.69 1.88 0.00
CA GLY A 291 -6.97 1.11 -1.00
C GLY A 291 -7.80 0.78 -2.25
N ALA A 292 -8.63 1.70 -2.74
CA ALA A 292 -9.42 1.47 -3.95
C ALA A 292 -8.56 1.09 -5.16
N PHE A 293 -7.35 1.65 -5.29
CA PHE A 293 -6.38 1.31 -6.33
C PHE A 293 -6.00 -0.18 -6.36
N SER A 294 -6.10 -0.91 -5.23
CA SER A 294 -5.67 -2.31 -5.12
C SER A 294 -6.44 -3.26 -6.04
N ARG A 295 -7.61 -2.83 -6.54
CA ARG A 295 -8.48 -3.61 -7.42
C ARG A 295 -8.21 -3.38 -8.90
N MET A 296 -7.19 -2.61 -9.27
CA MET A 296 -6.77 -2.44 -10.66
C MET A 296 -6.44 -3.80 -11.29
N GLN A 297 -7.07 -4.08 -12.43
CA GLN A 297 -6.94 -5.37 -13.12
C GLN A 297 -5.85 -5.38 -14.19
N LYS A 298 -5.42 -4.21 -14.68
CA LYS A 298 -4.31 -4.09 -15.61
C LYS A 298 -3.02 -4.63 -14.99
N THR A 299 -2.14 -5.20 -15.80
CA THR A 299 -0.80 -5.59 -15.38
C THR A 299 0.07 -4.36 -15.11
N LEU A 300 1.17 -4.54 -14.40
CA LEU A 300 2.15 -3.49 -14.17
C LEU A 300 2.75 -3.00 -15.49
N SER A 301 3.01 -3.89 -16.46
CA SER A 301 3.48 -3.51 -17.79
C SER A 301 2.46 -2.62 -18.53
N GLU A 302 1.19 -3.01 -18.56
CA GLU A 302 0.12 -2.26 -19.22
C GLU A 302 -0.08 -0.87 -18.60
N VAL A 303 0.14 -0.72 -17.29
CA VAL A 303 0.11 0.60 -16.63
C VAL A 303 1.31 1.44 -17.05
N LEU A 304 2.51 0.85 -17.17
CA LEU A 304 3.74 1.56 -17.52
C LEU A 304 3.83 1.97 -19.00
N GLU A 305 3.01 1.39 -19.86
CA GLU A 305 2.86 1.82 -21.25
C GLU A 305 2.23 3.21 -21.38
N ASP A 306 1.48 3.66 -20.37
CA ASP A 306 0.89 4.99 -20.37
C ASP A 306 1.97 6.08 -20.12
N PRO A 307 2.04 7.14 -20.95
CA PRO A 307 3.06 8.19 -20.84
C PRO A 307 3.16 8.86 -19.47
N ALA A 308 2.06 8.90 -18.69
CA ALA A 308 2.07 9.46 -17.34
C ALA A 308 3.05 8.73 -16.41
N PHE A 309 3.38 7.47 -16.70
CA PHE A 309 4.27 6.63 -15.89
C PHE A 309 5.66 6.45 -16.51
N ALA A 310 6.02 7.18 -17.57
CA ALA A 310 7.32 7.03 -18.24
C ALA A 310 8.51 7.16 -17.26
N HIS A 311 8.41 8.05 -16.27
CA HIS A 311 9.42 8.26 -15.23
C HIS A 311 9.59 7.07 -14.27
N LEU A 312 8.63 6.13 -14.24
CA LEU A 312 8.69 4.92 -13.42
C LEU A 312 9.27 3.72 -14.16
N LEU A 313 9.42 3.79 -15.48
CA LEU A 313 9.86 2.64 -16.29
C LEU A 313 11.23 2.11 -15.85
N ASP A 314 12.22 2.98 -15.76
CA ASP A 314 13.58 2.62 -15.33
C ASP A 314 13.65 2.09 -13.89
N PRO A 315 13.12 2.78 -12.86
CA PRO A 315 13.17 2.25 -11.49
C PRO A 315 12.37 0.96 -11.33
N VAL A 316 11.27 0.79 -12.08
CA VAL A 316 10.52 -0.47 -12.10
C VAL A 316 11.31 -1.57 -12.79
N ASN A 317 11.91 -1.34 -13.94
CA ASN A 317 12.70 -2.36 -14.63
C ASN A 317 13.93 -2.79 -13.82
N ALA A 318 14.60 -1.83 -13.17
CA ALA A 318 15.77 -2.09 -12.35
C ALA A 318 15.45 -2.95 -11.12
N LYS A 319 14.34 -2.69 -10.43
CA LYS A 319 14.03 -3.33 -9.13
C LYS A 319 12.93 -4.40 -9.19
N TYR A 320 12.02 -4.27 -10.13
CA TYR A 320 10.73 -4.96 -10.16
C TYR A 320 10.37 -5.56 -11.54
N SER A 321 11.32 -5.68 -12.47
CA SER A 321 11.09 -6.24 -13.82
C SER A 321 10.37 -7.60 -13.82
N ARG A 322 10.59 -8.43 -12.79
CA ARG A 322 9.91 -9.73 -12.65
C ARG A 322 8.41 -9.62 -12.36
N TYR A 323 7.94 -8.47 -11.89
CA TYR A 323 6.54 -8.24 -11.53
C TYR A 323 5.75 -7.53 -12.63
N LEU A 324 6.34 -7.31 -13.81
CA LEU A 324 5.68 -6.62 -14.92
C LEU A 324 4.37 -7.30 -15.37
N SER A 325 4.31 -8.63 -15.33
CA SER A 325 3.10 -9.40 -15.66
C SER A 325 2.05 -9.46 -14.54
N LEU A 326 2.38 -8.97 -13.33
CA LEU A 326 1.48 -8.98 -12.19
C LEU A 326 0.45 -7.86 -12.30
N LYS A 327 -0.76 -8.08 -11.76
CA LYS A 327 -1.76 -7.00 -11.66
C LYS A 327 -1.21 -5.83 -10.84
N ALA A 328 -1.29 -4.62 -11.41
CA ALA A 328 -0.76 -3.41 -10.80
C ALA A 328 -1.39 -3.15 -9.43
N GLY A 329 -2.71 -3.36 -9.28
CA GLY A 329 -3.40 -3.16 -8.00
C GLY A 329 -2.83 -4.04 -6.88
N LEU A 330 -2.56 -5.32 -7.20
CA LEU A 330 -1.99 -6.26 -6.24
C LEU A 330 -0.53 -5.93 -5.92
N PHE A 331 0.26 -5.57 -6.94
CA PHE A 331 1.64 -5.10 -6.77
C PHE A 331 1.71 -3.91 -5.80
N LEU A 332 0.91 -2.86 -6.04
CA LEU A 332 0.88 -1.67 -5.20
C LEU A 332 0.34 -1.95 -3.80
N SER A 333 -0.65 -2.83 -3.65
CA SER A 333 -1.18 -3.21 -2.33
C SER A 333 -0.09 -3.82 -1.44
N GLN A 334 0.75 -4.70 -2.00
CA GLN A 334 1.85 -5.31 -1.26
C GLN A 334 2.94 -4.30 -0.88
N LEU A 335 3.23 -3.33 -1.75
CA LEU A 335 4.13 -2.24 -1.42
C LEU A 335 3.58 -1.39 -0.26
N LYS A 336 2.27 -1.08 -0.28
CA LYS A 336 1.59 -0.33 0.78
C LYS A 336 1.60 -1.06 2.13
N GLU A 337 1.26 -2.35 2.16
CA GLU A 337 1.28 -3.18 3.38
C GLU A 337 2.65 -3.21 4.06
N ARG A 338 3.71 -3.00 3.29
CA ARG A 338 5.10 -2.98 3.77
C ARG A 338 5.63 -1.58 4.04
N HIS A 339 4.78 -0.57 3.90
CA HIS A 339 5.15 0.82 4.04
C HIS A 339 6.26 1.27 3.07
N ASP A 340 6.40 0.64 1.89
CA ASP A 340 7.31 1.12 0.84
C ASP A 340 6.66 2.34 0.17
N PRO A 341 7.20 3.57 0.31
CA PRO A 341 6.55 4.77 -0.23
C PRO A 341 6.46 4.78 -1.75
N PHE A 342 7.21 3.92 -2.45
CA PHE A 342 7.26 3.88 -3.92
C PHE A 342 5.89 3.63 -4.57
N TYR A 343 4.94 2.95 -3.89
CA TYR A 343 3.61 2.76 -4.49
C TYR A 343 2.89 4.08 -4.77
N ARG A 344 3.19 5.13 -4.00
CA ARG A 344 2.55 6.44 -4.17
C ARG A 344 2.95 7.13 -5.46
N GLU A 345 4.11 6.79 -6.01
CA GLU A 345 4.56 7.30 -7.30
C GLU A 345 3.64 6.82 -8.44
N PHE A 346 2.82 5.78 -8.23
CA PHE A 346 1.81 5.34 -9.21
C PHE A 346 0.45 6.02 -9.05
N LEU A 347 0.24 6.71 -7.94
CA LEU A 347 -1.07 7.24 -7.56
C LEU A 347 -1.09 8.75 -7.74
N ASN A 348 -2.26 9.29 -8.07
CA ASN A 348 -2.44 10.73 -7.96
C ASN A 348 -2.45 11.16 -6.47
N PRO A 349 -2.35 12.47 -6.16
CA PRO A 349 -2.21 12.96 -4.78
C PRO A 349 -3.31 12.52 -3.81
N TYR A 350 -4.48 12.15 -4.32
CA TYR A 350 -5.64 11.72 -3.54
C TYR A 350 -5.94 10.23 -3.74
N GLY A 351 -5.07 9.47 -4.41
CA GLY A 351 -5.30 8.09 -4.86
C GLY A 351 -5.27 7.02 -3.77
N ASP A 352 -4.80 7.36 -2.57
CA ASP A 352 -4.76 6.47 -1.39
C ASP A 352 -5.65 6.96 -0.23
N GLU A 353 -6.71 7.70 -0.56
CA GLU A 353 -7.69 8.17 0.41
C GLU A 353 -8.73 7.08 0.77
N LYS A 354 -9.57 7.40 1.76
CA LYS A 354 -10.74 6.58 2.11
C LYS A 354 -11.93 7.00 1.25
N TYR A 355 -12.49 6.07 0.48
CA TYR A 355 -13.59 6.35 -0.44
C TYR A 355 -14.87 5.62 -0.06
N GLY A 356 -16.01 6.23 -0.36
CA GLY A 356 -17.32 5.64 -0.18
C GLY A 356 -18.11 5.61 -1.48
N SER A 357 -19.36 5.21 -1.38
CA SER A 357 -20.33 5.36 -2.46
C SER A 357 -21.50 6.20 -1.97
N PHE A 358 -21.97 7.12 -2.79
CA PHE A 358 -23.15 7.92 -2.50
C PHE A 358 -23.90 8.29 -3.77
N ARG A 359 -25.15 8.70 -3.61
CA ARG A 359 -26.00 9.24 -4.67
C ARG A 359 -26.76 10.46 -4.17
N ALA A 360 -27.11 11.38 -5.07
CA ALA A 360 -28.06 12.43 -4.77
C ALA A 360 -29.45 11.85 -4.49
N ALA A 361 -30.15 12.39 -3.50
CA ALA A 361 -31.56 12.09 -3.28
C ALA A 361 -32.43 12.70 -4.39
N GLU A 362 -33.54 12.03 -4.71
CA GLU A 362 -34.47 12.48 -5.73
C GLU A 362 -35.02 13.88 -5.41
N SER A 363 -34.86 14.80 -6.36
CA SER A 363 -35.42 16.15 -6.30
C SER A 363 -35.46 16.78 -7.69
N HIS A 364 -36.38 17.73 -7.91
CA HIS A 364 -36.44 18.44 -9.19
C HIS A 364 -35.16 19.28 -9.46
N GLU A 365 -34.45 19.71 -8.41
CA GLU A 365 -33.26 20.55 -8.59
C GLU A 365 -32.11 19.77 -9.23
N ILE A 366 -31.95 18.47 -8.94
CA ILE A 366 -30.84 17.67 -9.49
C ILE A 366 -30.99 17.35 -10.98
N ASP A 367 -32.17 17.54 -11.55
CA ASP A 367 -32.44 17.34 -12.97
C ASP A 367 -32.13 18.58 -13.83
N ARG A 368 -31.75 19.69 -13.18
CA ARG A 368 -31.33 20.94 -13.84
C ARG A 368 -29.82 20.99 -14.05
N SER A 369 -29.39 21.90 -14.91
CA SER A 369 -27.98 22.30 -15.10
C SER A 369 -27.69 23.63 -14.41
N GLY A 370 -26.42 23.97 -14.23
CA GLY A 370 -26.02 25.16 -13.47
C GLY A 370 -24.64 25.05 -12.83
N ILE A 371 -24.50 25.56 -11.61
CA ILE A 371 -23.26 25.49 -10.82
C ILE A 371 -23.42 24.51 -9.66
N LEU A 372 -22.47 23.60 -9.52
CA LEU A 372 -22.34 22.69 -8.38
C LEU A 372 -21.21 23.17 -7.47
N LEU A 373 -21.48 23.16 -6.17
CA LEU A 373 -20.59 23.62 -5.12
C LEU A 373 -20.40 22.53 -4.08
N VAL A 374 -19.16 22.24 -3.72
CA VAL A 374 -18.81 21.44 -2.55
C VAL A 374 -18.31 22.39 -1.47
N SER A 375 -18.93 22.33 -0.29
CA SER A 375 -18.52 23.11 0.87
C SER A 375 -18.10 22.19 2.01
N VAL A 376 -17.07 22.60 2.77
CA VAL A 376 -16.59 21.92 3.98
C VAL A 376 -16.47 22.95 5.09
N LYS A 377 -17.08 22.70 6.26
CA LYS A 377 -17.04 23.62 7.42
C LYS A 377 -17.38 25.07 7.07
N ARG A 378 -18.36 25.27 6.18
CA ARG A 378 -18.80 26.59 5.67
C ARG A 378 -17.75 27.33 4.82
N GLY A 379 -16.69 26.65 4.36
CA GLY A 379 -15.79 27.14 3.31
C GLY A 379 -16.16 26.54 1.95
N ILE A 380 -15.92 27.28 0.87
CA ILE A 380 -16.03 26.73 -0.49
C ILE A 380 -14.80 25.88 -0.74
N TYR A 381 -15.02 24.60 -1.08
CA TYR A 381 -13.94 23.65 -1.30
C TYR A 381 -13.70 23.41 -2.80
N TYR A 382 -14.80 23.36 -3.56
CA TYR A 382 -14.78 23.14 -5.01
C TYR A 382 -16.04 23.71 -5.64
N ALA A 383 -15.91 24.20 -6.87
CA ALA A 383 -17.02 24.65 -7.69
C ALA A 383 -16.80 24.19 -9.13
N CYS A 384 -17.87 23.78 -9.82
CA CYS A 384 -17.83 23.51 -11.25
C CYS A 384 -19.14 23.88 -11.94
N ALA A 385 -19.05 24.20 -13.23
CA ALA A 385 -20.21 24.32 -14.09
C ALA A 385 -20.63 22.92 -14.56
N CYS A 386 -21.94 22.67 -14.54
CA CYS A 386 -22.57 21.48 -15.06
C CYS A 386 -23.36 21.87 -16.30
N GLU A 387 -23.01 21.29 -17.46
CA GLU A 387 -23.76 21.46 -18.71
C GLU A 387 -25.00 20.58 -18.77
N GLY A 388 -24.87 19.35 -18.26
CA GLY A 388 -25.99 18.44 -18.07
C GLY A 388 -26.62 18.53 -16.67
N PRO A 389 -27.57 17.63 -16.38
CA PRO A 389 -28.19 17.50 -15.07
C PRO A 389 -27.16 17.30 -13.96
N PHE A 390 -27.32 17.98 -12.82
CA PHE A 390 -26.47 17.78 -11.64
C PHE A 390 -26.41 16.33 -11.20
N ARG A 391 -27.51 15.58 -11.35
CA ARG A 391 -27.61 14.16 -11.05
C ARG A 391 -26.49 13.35 -11.69
N GLY A 392 -26.20 13.57 -12.97
CA GLY A 392 -25.14 12.86 -13.69
C GLY A 392 -23.76 13.17 -13.10
N VAL A 393 -23.47 14.46 -12.88
CA VAL A 393 -22.18 14.88 -12.29
C VAL A 393 -22.01 14.33 -10.87
N ILE A 394 -23.04 14.42 -10.03
CA ILE A 394 -22.97 13.95 -8.64
C ILE A 394 -22.82 12.43 -8.61
N ASN A 395 -23.66 11.68 -9.32
CA ASN A 395 -23.70 10.23 -9.20
C ASN A 395 -22.57 9.55 -9.98
N ASP A 396 -22.32 10.00 -11.21
CA ASP A 396 -21.39 9.34 -12.12
C ASP A 396 -19.96 9.85 -11.95
N SER A 397 -19.80 11.16 -11.67
CA SER A 397 -18.47 11.76 -11.51
C SER A 397 -17.96 11.78 -10.09
N PHE A 398 -18.80 11.90 -9.05
CA PHE A 398 -18.31 11.97 -7.66
C PHE A 398 -18.79 10.83 -6.77
N GLY A 399 -19.92 10.22 -7.11
CA GLY A 399 -20.62 9.25 -6.28
C GLY A 399 -19.85 7.96 -6.06
N ARG A 400 -18.90 7.61 -6.94
CA ARG A 400 -18.08 6.40 -6.82
C ARG A 400 -16.67 6.59 -7.39
N VAL A 401 -15.68 6.07 -6.68
CA VAL A 401 -14.30 5.95 -7.15
C VAL A 401 -14.05 4.50 -7.58
N ILE A 402 -13.62 4.31 -8.83
CA ILE A 402 -13.09 3.02 -9.33
C ILE A 402 -11.55 3.08 -9.33
N PRO A 403 -10.85 1.92 -9.38
CA PRO A 403 -9.41 1.84 -9.20
C PRO A 403 -8.62 2.73 -10.15
N GLU A 404 -9.04 2.82 -11.41
CA GLU A 404 -8.41 3.59 -12.47
C GLU A 404 -8.32 5.08 -12.12
N HIS A 405 -9.30 5.62 -11.39
CA HIS A 405 -9.29 7.02 -10.99
C HIS A 405 -8.18 7.34 -9.98
N CYS A 406 -7.67 6.36 -9.24
CA CYS A 406 -6.68 6.56 -8.18
C CYS A 406 -5.24 6.69 -8.71
N TYR A 407 -4.99 6.25 -9.94
CA TYR A 407 -3.67 6.26 -10.56
C TYR A 407 -3.27 7.66 -11.05
N LEU A 408 -2.00 7.88 -11.37
CA LEU A 408 -1.47 9.18 -11.82
C LEU A 408 -2.23 9.78 -13.00
N ASN A 409 -2.58 8.95 -13.99
CA ASN A 409 -3.38 9.31 -15.17
C ASN A 409 -4.90 9.31 -14.90
N GLY A 410 -5.32 9.11 -13.65
CA GLY A 410 -6.71 9.05 -13.25
C GLY A 410 -7.35 10.44 -13.06
N ASP A 411 -8.40 10.48 -12.24
CA ASP A 411 -9.15 11.70 -11.94
C ASP A 411 -8.92 12.12 -10.48
N PRO A 412 -7.94 13.01 -10.21
CA PRO A 412 -7.65 13.45 -8.85
C PRO A 412 -8.79 14.29 -8.25
N VAL A 413 -9.57 15.00 -9.06
CA VAL A 413 -10.70 15.82 -8.57
C VAL A 413 -11.79 14.90 -8.05
N ARG A 414 -12.16 13.86 -8.82
CA ARG A 414 -13.10 12.83 -8.40
C ARG A 414 -12.68 12.14 -7.10
N CYS A 415 -11.42 11.72 -7.01
CA CYS A 415 -10.89 11.11 -5.78
C CYS A 415 -10.99 12.07 -4.59
N ARG A 416 -10.55 13.32 -4.77
CA ARG A 416 -10.59 14.37 -3.76
C ARG A 416 -12.00 14.65 -3.26
N ILE A 417 -12.96 14.89 -4.17
CA ILE A 417 -14.34 15.23 -3.81
C ILE A 417 -15.05 14.06 -3.13
N ASN A 418 -14.90 12.83 -3.64
CA ASN A 418 -15.48 11.66 -3.01
C ASN A 418 -14.93 11.45 -1.60
N ALA A 419 -13.60 11.50 -1.43
CA ALA A 419 -12.95 11.35 -0.13
C ALA A 419 -13.44 12.42 0.86
N VAL A 420 -13.51 13.68 0.45
CA VAL A 420 -13.97 14.78 1.31
C VAL A 420 -15.41 14.56 1.78
N LEU A 421 -16.33 14.26 0.87
CA LEU A 421 -17.75 14.05 1.20
C LEU A 421 -17.95 12.80 2.07
N CYS A 422 -17.21 11.72 1.80
CA CYS A 422 -17.36 10.46 2.54
C CYS A 422 -16.75 10.51 3.94
N ASN A 423 -15.64 11.23 4.13
CA ASN A 423 -14.92 11.32 5.39
C ASN A 423 -15.39 12.47 6.30
N ASN A 424 -16.14 13.44 5.77
CA ASN A 424 -16.63 14.61 6.52
C ASN A 424 -18.16 14.75 6.44
N ARG A 425 -18.91 13.66 6.63
CA ARG A 425 -20.37 13.62 6.37
C ARG A 425 -21.18 14.67 7.14
N SER A 426 -20.73 15.10 8.33
CA SER A 426 -21.40 16.14 9.14
C SER A 426 -21.07 17.57 8.68
N ASP A 427 -19.90 17.75 8.09
CA ASP A 427 -19.29 19.06 7.90
C ASP A 427 -19.21 19.45 6.42
N ALA A 428 -19.27 18.47 5.53
CA ALA A 428 -19.23 18.63 4.09
C ALA A 428 -20.62 18.47 3.46
N GLY A 429 -20.89 19.23 2.41
CA GLY A 429 -22.16 19.17 1.69
C GLY A 429 -22.02 19.58 0.23
N LEU A 430 -22.96 19.11 -0.57
CA LEU A 430 -23.14 19.49 -1.97
C LEU A 430 -24.28 20.51 -2.06
N PHE A 431 -24.08 21.54 -2.86
CA PHE A 431 -25.05 22.58 -3.11
C PHE A 431 -25.11 22.90 -4.60
N VAL A 432 -26.29 23.28 -5.10
CA VAL A 432 -26.53 23.56 -6.51
C VAL A 432 -27.21 24.90 -6.71
N TYR A 433 -26.86 25.57 -7.80
CA TYR A 433 -27.56 26.76 -8.29
C TYR A 433 -27.91 26.52 -9.76
N ALA A 434 -29.20 26.40 -10.06
CA ALA A 434 -29.67 26.19 -11.41
C ALA A 434 -29.48 27.48 -12.24
N ALA A 435 -28.81 27.35 -13.39
CA ALA A 435 -28.55 28.46 -14.29
C ALA A 435 -28.57 27.95 -15.73
N THR A 436 -29.46 28.52 -16.55
CA THR A 436 -29.68 28.08 -17.94
C THR A 436 -28.69 28.71 -18.93
N MET A 437 -28.20 29.91 -18.64
CA MET A 437 -27.28 30.64 -19.53
C MET A 437 -25.83 30.27 -19.25
N GLY A 438 -25.05 29.98 -20.31
CA GLY A 438 -23.63 29.67 -20.23
C GLY A 438 -22.81 30.81 -19.62
N GLU A 439 -23.02 32.05 -20.09
CA GLU A 439 -22.32 33.23 -19.61
C GLU A 439 -22.50 33.50 -18.11
N GLU A 440 -23.71 33.25 -17.59
CA GLU A 440 -23.99 33.38 -16.15
C GLU A 440 -23.18 32.35 -15.35
N ARG A 441 -23.11 31.10 -15.83
CA ARG A 441 -22.34 30.02 -15.20
C ARG A 441 -20.85 30.35 -15.18
N ASP A 442 -20.31 30.78 -16.31
CA ASP A 442 -18.88 31.12 -16.43
C ASP A 442 -18.50 32.30 -15.53
N ARG A 443 -19.35 33.33 -15.46
CA ARG A 443 -19.16 34.48 -14.58
C ARG A 443 -19.15 34.08 -13.11
N ILE A 444 -20.13 33.29 -12.67
CA ILE A 444 -20.21 32.80 -11.29
C ILE A 444 -18.98 31.95 -10.97
N LEU A 445 -18.61 31.03 -11.86
CA LEU A 445 -17.49 30.12 -11.65
C LEU A 445 -16.14 30.88 -11.61
N ALA A 446 -15.96 31.89 -12.45
CA ALA A 446 -14.77 32.75 -12.43
C ALA A 446 -14.64 33.48 -11.08
N PHE A 447 -15.74 34.01 -10.53
CA PHE A 447 -15.74 34.64 -9.21
C PHE A 447 -15.38 33.64 -8.10
N LEU A 448 -16.02 32.46 -8.09
CA LEU A 448 -15.78 31.41 -7.09
C LEU A 448 -14.33 30.89 -7.13
N ASN A 449 -13.75 30.78 -8.32
CA ASN A 449 -12.36 30.34 -8.49
C ASN A 449 -11.34 31.46 -8.23
N GLY A 450 -11.69 32.72 -8.54
CA GLY A 450 -10.87 33.90 -8.25
C GLY A 450 -10.67 34.11 -6.75
N ALA A 451 -11.76 33.97 -5.98
CA ALA A 451 -11.71 33.98 -4.52
C ALA A 451 -10.81 32.89 -3.92
N ASN A 452 -10.53 31.84 -4.70
CA ASN A 452 -9.66 30.73 -4.30
C ASN A 452 -8.16 31.03 -4.55
N LYS A 453 -7.83 31.95 -5.47
CA LYS A 453 -6.43 32.29 -5.83
C LYS A 453 -5.78 33.32 -4.92
N GLU A 454 -6.55 34.17 -4.23
CA GLU A 454 -6.02 35.20 -3.32
C GLU A 454 -5.51 34.66 -1.96
N ASN A 455 -5.57 33.35 -1.75
CA ASN A 455 -4.97 32.68 -0.58
C ASN A 455 -4.20 31.41 -1.00
N PRO A 456 -3.11 31.53 -1.78
CA PRO A 456 -2.28 30.38 -2.07
C PRO A 456 -1.49 30.05 -0.79
N ARG A 457 -1.69 28.85 -0.25
CA ARG A 457 -0.75 28.22 0.68
C ARG A 457 -0.06 27.09 0.00
#